data_AF-A0A5D0UMI2-F1
#
_entry.id   AF-A0A5D0UMI2-F1
#
_cell.length_a   1.000
_cell.length_b   1.000
_cell.length_c   1.000
_cell.angle_alpha   90.00
_cell.angle_beta   90.00
_cell.angle_gamma   90.00
#
_symmetry.space_group_name_H-M   'P 1'
#
loop_
_entity.id
_entity.type
_entity.pdbx_description
1 polymer ?
#
loop_
_entity_poly.entity_id
_entity_poly.type
_entity_poly.pdbx_seq_one_letter_code
_entity_poly.pdbx_strand_id
1 'polypeptide(L)'
;MTAHGPVMPIWSCGGCDLPWPCPTRKRELRAEYADAPVSLALYLGSYLVQATEDMPWTPAGVLHRRFLGWNRHAERLMSAVQQRTETVPAEPSREVHQKAI
;
A
#
# COMPACT_ATOMS: atom_id res chain seq x y z
N MET A 1 21.93 1.20 11.48
CA MET A 1 21.36 1.82 10.25
C MET A 1 21.52 0.81 9.14
N THR A 2 20.45 0.37 8.48
CA THR A 2 20.59 -0.49 7.30
C THR A 2 21.17 0.35 6.18
N ALA A 3 22.26 -0.09 5.55
CA ALA A 3 22.91 0.61 4.45
C ALA A 3 21.94 0.90 3.28
N HIS A 4 20.84 0.15 3.18
CA HIS A 4 19.85 0.24 2.12
C HIS A 4 18.63 1.13 2.46
N GLY A 5 18.88 2.35 2.94
CA GLY A 5 17.84 3.37 3.19
C GLY A 5 17.33 4.06 1.93
N PRO A 6 16.17 4.74 1.97
CA PRO A 6 15.66 5.54 0.85
C PRO A 6 16.44 6.84 0.68
N VAL A 7 16.64 7.24 -0.57
CA VAL A 7 17.18 8.54 -0.99
C VAL A 7 16.11 9.24 -1.81
N MET A 8 15.61 10.35 -1.28
CA MET A 8 14.56 11.19 -1.89
C MET A 8 15.18 12.25 -2.82
N PRO A 9 14.43 12.80 -3.80
CA PRO A 9 13.02 12.55 -4.10
C PRO A 9 12.80 11.44 -5.14
N ILE A 10 13.86 10.82 -5.68
CA ILE A 10 13.70 9.76 -6.70
C ILE A 10 13.47 8.36 -6.08
N TRP A 11 13.53 8.28 -4.75
CA TRP A 11 13.38 7.06 -3.97
C TRP A 11 14.37 5.97 -4.39
N SER A 12 15.64 6.31 -4.64
CA SER A 12 16.69 5.32 -4.86
C SER A 12 17.18 4.74 -3.52
N CYS A 13 17.89 3.62 -3.56
CA CYS A 13 18.44 2.99 -2.38
C CYS A 13 19.88 3.47 -2.13
N GLY A 14 20.14 4.10 -1.00
CA GLY A 14 21.47 4.67 -0.69
C GLY A 14 22.63 3.66 -0.59
N GLY A 15 22.34 2.36 -0.52
CA GLY A 15 23.37 1.31 -0.48
C GLY A 15 23.66 0.63 -1.81
N CYS A 16 22.80 0.76 -2.83
CA CYS A 16 22.98 0.05 -4.10
C CYS A 16 22.39 0.75 -5.33
N ASP A 17 21.87 1.97 -5.18
CA ASP A 17 21.29 2.84 -6.20
C ASP A 17 20.06 2.30 -6.97
N LEU A 18 19.66 1.05 -6.72
CA LEU A 18 18.43 0.47 -7.21
C LEU A 18 17.20 1.20 -6.64
N PRO A 19 16.02 1.09 -7.30
CA PRO A 19 14.77 1.61 -6.77
C PRO A 19 14.49 1.09 -5.36
N TRP A 20 14.35 2.00 -4.39
CA TRP A 20 13.96 1.67 -3.03
C TRP A 20 12.45 1.33 -2.94
N PRO A 21 12.01 0.31 -2.18
CA PRO A 21 12.83 -0.67 -1.47
C PRO A 21 13.57 -1.59 -2.43
N CYS A 22 14.90 -1.69 -2.31
CA CYS A 22 15.70 -2.60 -3.14
C CYS A 22 15.53 -4.06 -2.67
N PRO A 23 15.93 -5.08 -3.45
CA PRO A 23 15.78 -6.49 -3.04
C PRO A 23 16.38 -6.82 -1.67
N THR A 24 17.52 -6.22 -1.32
CA THR A 24 18.14 -6.39 0.01
C THR A 24 17.27 -5.80 1.10
N ARG A 25 16.84 -4.53 0.97
CA ARG A 25 15.94 -3.91 1.96
C ARG A 25 14.61 -4.65 2.09
N LYS A 26 14.06 -5.19 1.00
CA LYS A 26 12.85 -6.04 1.04
C LYS A 26 13.05 -7.32 1.87
N ARG A 27 14.26 -7.90 1.89
CA ARG A 27 14.56 -9.07 2.73
C ARG A 27 14.74 -8.67 4.18
N GLU A 28 15.50 -7.61 4.44
CA GLU A 28 15.70 -7.06 5.78
C GLU A 28 14.36 -6.69 6.45
N LEU A 29 13.50 -5.95 5.75
CA LEU A 29 12.20 -5.56 6.26
C LEU A 29 11.28 -6.75 6.55
N ARG A 30 11.36 -7.84 5.75
CA ARG A 30 10.60 -9.06 6.08
C ARG A 30 11.12 -9.75 7.32
N ALA A 31 12.44 -9.75 7.54
CA ALA A 31 13.03 -10.34 8.72
C ALA A 31 12.73 -9.51 9.98
N GLU A 32 12.85 -8.17 9.87
CA GLU A 32 12.58 -7.23 10.95
C GLU A 32 11.11 -7.26 11.41
N TYR A 33 10.18 -7.46 10.49
CA TYR A 33 8.74 -7.50 10.76
C TYR A 33 8.12 -8.90 10.59
N ALA A 34 8.91 -9.97 10.79
CA ALA A 34 8.46 -11.35 10.56
C ALA A 34 7.14 -11.68 11.28
N ASP A 35 7.01 -11.20 12.53
CA ASP A 35 5.83 -11.41 13.38
C ASP A 35 4.81 -10.25 13.32
N ALA A 36 5.06 -9.23 12.50
CA ALA A 36 4.25 -8.01 12.43
C ALA A 36 3.98 -7.54 10.99
N PRO A 37 3.35 -8.36 10.12
CA PRO A 37 3.17 -8.05 8.70
C PRO A 37 2.26 -6.83 8.45
N VAL A 38 1.31 -6.55 9.36
CA VAL A 38 0.47 -5.35 9.31
C VAL A 38 1.30 -4.10 9.57
N SER A 39 2.16 -4.14 10.59
CA SER A 39 3.07 -3.03 10.90
C SER A 39 4.02 -2.74 9.74
N LEU A 40 4.52 -3.77 9.05
CA LEU A 40 5.30 -3.59 7.82
C LEU A 40 4.50 -2.90 6.71
N ALA A 41 3.23 -3.27 6.53
CA ALA A 41 2.36 -2.64 5.53
C ALA A 41 2.11 -1.17 5.84
N LEU A 42 1.84 -0.82 7.11
CA LEU A 42 1.65 0.56 7.55
C LEU A 42 2.92 1.40 7.38
N TYR A 43 4.08 0.85 7.74
CA TYR A 43 5.37 1.49 7.57
C TYR A 43 5.69 1.77 6.09
N LEU A 44 5.42 0.81 5.20
CA LEU A 44 5.60 1.02 3.76
C LEU A 44 4.51 1.91 3.15
N GLY A 45 3.31 1.93 3.74
CA GLY A 45 2.21 2.80 3.35
C GLY A 45 2.51 4.28 3.57
N SER A 46 3.15 4.63 4.71
CA SER A 46 3.56 6.02 4.94
C SER A 46 4.60 6.49 3.93
N TYR A 47 5.54 5.63 3.55
CA TYR A 47 6.49 5.94 2.49
C TYR A 47 5.86 6.00 1.10
N LEU A 48 4.86 5.16 0.81
CA LEU A 48 4.13 5.24 -0.45
C LEU A 48 3.49 6.62 -0.63
N VAL A 49 2.85 7.16 0.42
CA VAL A 49 2.25 8.51 0.38
C VAL A 49 3.31 9.57 0.07
N GLN A 50 4.44 9.55 0.78
CA GLN A 50 5.54 10.49 0.50
C GLN A 50 6.10 10.31 -0.93
N ALA A 51 6.23 9.07 -1.42
CA ALA A 51 6.69 8.81 -2.78
C ALA A 51 5.72 9.31 -3.86
N THR A 52 4.41 9.29 -3.60
CA THR A 52 3.42 9.86 -4.52
C THR A 52 3.51 11.37 -4.61
N GLU A 53 3.91 12.04 -3.52
CA GLU A 53 4.16 13.49 -3.50
C GLU A 53 5.47 13.84 -4.20
N ASP A 54 6.53 13.07 -3.97
CA ASP A 54 7.87 13.31 -4.54
C ASP A 54 7.97 12.96 -6.04
N MET A 55 7.19 11.99 -6.51
CA MET A 55 7.23 11.49 -7.89
C MET A 55 5.85 11.55 -8.57
N PRO A 56 5.25 12.75 -8.73
CA PRO A 56 3.90 12.91 -9.28
C PRO A 56 3.76 12.45 -10.74
N TRP A 57 4.88 12.31 -11.45
CA TRP A 57 4.93 11.75 -12.81
C TRP A 57 4.85 10.22 -12.85
N THR A 58 5.00 9.54 -11.72
CA THR A 58 4.94 8.08 -11.66
C THR A 58 3.50 7.62 -11.38
N PRO A 59 2.89 6.76 -12.20
CA PRO A 59 1.54 6.29 -11.96
C PRO A 59 1.39 5.63 -10.58
N ALA A 60 0.34 5.97 -9.85
CA ALA A 60 0.10 5.49 -8.48
C ALA A 60 0.13 3.95 -8.36
N GLY A 61 -0.42 3.23 -9.35
CA GLY A 61 -0.39 1.76 -9.36
C GLY A 61 1.03 1.16 -9.44
N VAL A 62 1.97 1.86 -10.09
CA VAL A 62 3.38 1.45 -10.16
C VAL A 62 4.03 1.61 -8.79
N LEU A 63 3.80 2.73 -8.11
CA LEU A 63 4.30 2.96 -6.75
C LEU A 63 3.67 1.97 -5.76
N HIS A 64 2.35 1.75 -5.83
CA HIS A 64 1.68 0.77 -4.98
C HIS A 64 2.32 -0.63 -5.11
N ARG A 65 2.49 -1.14 -6.34
CA ARG A 65 3.12 -2.45 -6.57
C ARG A 65 4.57 -2.49 -6.09
N ARG A 66 5.31 -1.38 -6.23
CA ARG A 66 6.71 -1.26 -5.80
C ARG A 66 6.85 -1.36 -4.27
N PHE A 67 6.03 -0.62 -3.53
CA PHE A 67 6.11 -0.54 -2.07
C PHE A 67 5.38 -1.72 -1.40
N LEU A 68 4.15 -2.05 -1.83
CA LEU A 68 3.28 -3.01 -1.14
C LEU A 68 3.13 -4.36 -1.86
N GLY A 69 3.31 -4.40 -3.18
CA GLY A 69 3.02 -5.59 -4.03
C GLY A 69 3.84 -6.86 -3.75
N TRP A 70 4.79 -6.81 -2.82
CA TRP A 70 5.60 -7.95 -2.41
C TRP A 70 5.32 -8.40 -0.95
N ASN A 71 4.45 -7.68 -0.24
CA ASN A 71 3.99 -8.03 1.10
C ASN A 71 2.75 -8.94 1.00
N ARG A 72 2.98 -10.25 0.77
CA ARG A 72 1.91 -11.24 0.50
C ARG A 72 0.82 -11.31 1.58
N HIS A 73 1.13 -10.94 2.84
CA HIS A 73 0.14 -10.85 3.90
C HIS A 73 -0.73 -9.58 3.78
N ALA A 74 -0.13 -8.44 3.46
CA ALA A 74 -0.87 -7.19 3.23
C ALA A 74 -1.82 -7.31 2.03
N GLU A 75 -1.38 -7.89 0.91
CA GLU A 75 -2.24 -8.13 -0.26
C GLU A 75 -3.48 -8.97 0.09
N ARG A 76 -3.30 -10.01 0.90
CA ARG A 76 -4.41 -10.88 1.35
C ARG A 76 -5.36 -10.15 2.31
N LEU A 77 -4.81 -9.31 3.19
CA LEU A 77 -5.60 -8.48 4.10
C LEU A 77 -6.36 -7.39 3.36
N MET A 78 -5.73 -6.67 2.42
CA MET A 78 -6.39 -5.65 1.62
C MET A 78 -7.46 -6.25 0.70
N SER A 79 -7.20 -7.42 0.11
CA SER A 79 -8.22 -8.19 -0.61
C SER A 79 -9.40 -8.55 0.30
N ALA A 80 -9.14 -8.98 1.54
CA ALA A 80 -10.19 -9.29 2.51
C ALA A 80 -10.94 -8.05 3.03
N VAL A 81 -10.28 -6.88 3.10
CA VAL A 81 -10.92 -5.60 3.44
C VAL A 81 -11.81 -5.12 2.29
N GLN A 82 -11.33 -5.19 1.05
CA GLN A 82 -12.09 -4.83 -0.15
C GLN A 82 -13.38 -5.66 -0.28
N GLN A 83 -13.29 -6.97 -0.04
CA GLN A 83 -14.45 -7.86 0.00
C GLN A 83 -15.47 -7.43 1.05
N ARG A 84 -14.99 -6.99 2.23
CA ARG A 84 -15.84 -6.56 3.34
C ARG A 84 -16.53 -5.22 3.07
N THR A 85 -15.90 -4.31 2.33
CA THR A 85 -16.53 -3.05 1.87
C THR A 85 -17.56 -3.28 0.77
N GLU A 86 -17.40 -4.31 -0.07
CA GLU A 86 -18.39 -4.69 -1.09
C GLU A 86 -19.63 -5.39 -0.49
N THR A 87 -19.55 -5.92 0.74
CA THR A 87 -20.68 -6.67 1.36
C THR A 87 -21.67 -5.79 2.12
N VAL A 88 -21.55 -4.46 2.10
CA VAL A 88 -22.64 -3.60 2.63
C VAL A 88 -23.79 -3.68 1.62
N PRO A 89 -24.94 -4.30 1.95
CA PRO A 89 -26.06 -4.30 1.03
C PRO A 89 -26.50 -2.85 0.86
N ALA A 90 -26.51 -2.35 -0.36
CA ALA A 90 -27.24 -1.13 -0.66
C ALA A 90 -28.71 -1.39 -0.31
N GLU A 91 -29.18 -0.87 0.82
CA GLU A 91 -30.61 -0.88 1.13
C GLU A 91 -31.33 -0.16 -0.02
N PRO A 92 -32.27 -0.81 -0.72
CA PRO A 92 -33.04 -0.13 -1.74
C PRO A 92 -33.93 0.88 -1.03
N SER A 93 -33.71 2.17 -1.31
CA SER A 93 -34.58 3.27 -0.88
C SER A 93 -36.01 2.93 -1.28
N ARG A 94 -36.87 2.70 -0.29
CA ARG A 94 -38.30 2.44 -0.49
C ARG A 94 -38.93 3.65 -1.18
N GLU A 95 -39.30 3.45 -2.43
CA GLU A 95 -40.09 4.36 -3.24
C GLU A 95 -41.48 4.53 -2.60
N VAL A 96 -41.70 5.66 -1.93
CA VAL A 96 -43.02 6.04 -1.40
C VAL A 96 -43.86 6.52 -2.58
N HIS A 97 -44.63 5.60 -3.16
CA HIS A 97 -45.63 5.92 -4.16
C HIS A 97 -46.81 6.63 -3.48
N GLN A 98 -46.78 7.96 -3.51
CA GLN A 98 -47.88 8.80 -3.06
C GLN A 98 -48.99 8.80 -4.12
N LYS A 99 -50.05 8.00 -3.90
CA LYS A 99 -51.30 8.11 -4.65
C LYS A 99 -52.04 9.36 -4.17
N ALA A 100 -52.23 10.33 -5.07
CA ALA A 100 -53.18 11.43 -4.90
C ALA A 100 -54.50 11.10 -5.60
N ILE A 101 -55.57 11.57 -4.97
CA ILE A 101 -57.00 11.41 -5.28
C ILE A 101 -57.40 12.24 -6.49
#